data_AF-R9IEU8-F1
#
_entry.id   AF-R9IEU8-F1
#
_cell.length_a   1.000
_cell.length_b   1.000
_cell.length_c   1.000
_cell.angle_alpha   90.00
_cell.angle_beta   90.00
_cell.angle_gamma   90.00
#
_symmetry.space_group_name_H-M   'P 1'
#
loop_
_entity.id
_entity.type
_entity.pdbx_description
1 polymer ?
#
loop_
_entity_poly.entity_id
_entity_poly.type
_entity_poly.pdbx_seq_one_letter_code
_entity_poly.pdbx_strand_id
1 'polypeptide(L)' 'MDSVFENNILLTQTERLMMSGRPKQPKYARNKNILVIGGSGSGKTRFFVKPNLMQMHSSFVVTDP' A
#
# COMPACT_ATOMS: atom_id res chain seq x y z
N MET A 1 7.67 12.11 9.40
CA MET A 1 6.38 11.44 9.19
C MET A 1 5.75 12.10 7.99
N ASP A 2 5.08 11.33 7.14
CA ASP A 2 4.28 11.88 6.06
C ASP A 2 3.19 12.77 6.66
N SER A 3 2.93 13.93 6.07
CA SER A 3 1.94 14.87 6.60
C SER A 3 0.50 14.42 6.39
N VAL A 4 0.28 13.47 5.47
CA VAL A 4 -1.03 12.90 5.13
C VAL A 4 -0.91 11.38 5.18
N PHE A 5 -1.38 10.77 6.27
CA PHE A 5 -1.25 9.32 6.49
C PHE A 5 -2.08 8.50 5.51
N GLU A 6 -3.14 9.12 4.99
CA GLU A 6 -4.08 8.57 4.02
C GLU A 6 -3.45 8.34 2.64
N ASN A 7 -2.26 8.90 2.38
CA ASN A 7 -1.55 8.74 1.10
C ASN A 7 -0.55 7.56 1.07
N ASN A 8 -0.54 6.76 2.14
CA ASN A 8 0.39 5.65 2.29
C ASN A 8 -0.27 4.33 1.90
N ILE A 9 0.54 3.38 1.44
CA ILE A 9 0.03 2.04 1.11
C ILE A 9 -0.35 1.34 2.40
N LEU A 10 -1.58 0.85 2.47
CA LEU A 10 -2.09 0.07 3.60
C LEU A 10 -1.58 -1.37 3.50
N LEU A 11 -0.82 -1.82 4.51
CA LEU A 11 -0.35 -3.20 4.61
C LEU A 11 -1.20 -4.01 5.60
N THR A 12 -1.53 -3.40 6.74
CA THR A 12 -2.37 -3.97 7.79
C THR A 12 -3.25 -2.86 8.38
N GLN A 13 -3.93 -3.14 9.50
CA GLN A 13 -4.70 -2.14 10.24
C GLN A 13 -3.80 -1.02 10.83
N THR A 14 -2.58 -1.36 11.25
CA THR A 14 -1.66 -0.48 11.97
C THR A 14 -0.43 -0.09 11.15
N GLU A 15 0.03 -0.98 10.26
CA GLU A 15 1.22 -0.77 9.44
C GLU A 15 0.87 -0.19 8.06
N ARG A 16 1.61 0.85 7.69
CA ARG A 16 1.50 1.53 6.39
C ARG A 16 2.88 1.80 5.82
N LEU A 17 2.99 1.82 4.49
CA LEU A 17 4.24 2.10 3.80
C LEU A 17 4.22 3.50 3.19
N MET A 18 5.19 4.31 3.63
CA MET A 18 5.26 5.73 3.26
C MET A 18 5.55 5.93 1.77
N MET A 19 4.68 6.67 1.08
CA MET A 19 4.83 6.92 -0.36
C MET A 19 5.54 8.23 -0.66
N SER A 20 5.35 9.26 0.15
CA SER A 20 5.98 10.55 -0.08
C SER A 20 7.37 10.63 0.59
N GLY A 21 8.30 11.32 -0.07
CA GLY A 21 9.62 11.64 0.50
C GLY A 21 10.51 10.45 0.90
N ARG A 22 11.66 10.79 1.47
CA ARG A 22 12.57 9.83 2.12
C ARG A 22 12.45 10.03 3.63
N PRO A 23 12.32 8.96 4.44
CA PRO A 23 12.31 9.10 5.89
C PRO A 23 13.57 9.84 6.37
N LYS A 24 13.43 10.73 7.35
CA LYS A 24 14.55 11.50 7.93
C LYS A 24 15.71 10.61 8.34
N GLN A 25 15.40 9.39 8.81
CA GLN A 25 16.39 8.38 9.12
C GLN A 25 16.47 7.35 7.97
N PRO A 26 17.58 7.30 7.22
CA PRO A 26 17.72 6.42 6.06
C PRO A 26 17.50 4.93 6.34
N LYS A 27 17.76 4.48 7.58
CA LYS A 27 17.54 3.09 8.00
C LYS A 27 16.08 2.62 7.90
N TYR A 28 15.13 3.55 7.87
CA TYR A 28 13.70 3.26 7.71
C TYR A 28 13.22 3.43 6.26
N ALA A 29 14.10 3.77 5.32
CA ALA A 29 13.74 3.75 3.91
C ALA A 29 13.53 2.29 3.48
N ARG A 30 12.31 1.98 3.05
CA ARG A 30 11.92 0.66 2.56
C ARG A 30 11.69 0.70 1.07
N ASN A 31 11.87 -0.45 0.43
CA ASN A 31 11.43 -0.66 -0.95
C ASN A 31 9.91 -0.52 -1.01
N LYS A 32 9.40 0.16 -2.05
CA LYS A 32 7.97 0.45 -2.24
C LYS A 32 7.25 -0.62 -3.06
N ASN A 33 7.98 -1.58 -3.62
CA ASN A 33 7.39 -2.71 -4.34
C ASN A 33 6.76 -3.70 -3.36
N ILE A 34 5.54 -4.14 -3.65
CA ILE A 34 4.77 -5.07 -2.82
C ILE A 34 4.36 -6.27 -3.67
N LEU A 35 4.59 -7.46 -3.13
CA LEU A 35 4.13 -8.73 -3.69
C LEU A 35 3.12 -9.36 -2.72
N VAL A 36 1.90 -9.60 -3.18
CA VAL A 36 0.84 -10.23 -2.39
C VAL A 36 0.58 -11.63 -2.92
N ILE A 37 0.82 -12.64 -2.09
CA ILE A 37 0.65 -14.06 -2.42
C ILE A 37 -0.51 -14.63 -1.58
N GLY A 38 -1.35 -15.46 -2.20
CA GLY A 38 -2.41 -16.17 -1.50
C GLY A 38 -3.20 -17.06 -2.44
N GLY A 39 -3.81 -18.13 -1.91
CA GLY A 39 -4.64 -19.07 -2.67
C GLY A 39 -5.93 -18.45 -3.23
N SER A 40 -6.71 -19.25 -3.95
CA SER A 40 -8.06 -18.84 -4.39
C SER A 40 -8.96 -18.58 -3.17
N GLY A 41 -9.82 -17.56 -3.24
CA GLY A 41 -10.72 -17.19 -2.15
C GLY A 41 -10.05 -16.54 -0.92
N SER A 42 -8.73 -16.38 -0.88
CA SER A 42 -8.02 -15.83 0.30
C SER A 42 -8.23 -14.33 0.55
N GLY A 43 -9.06 -13.67 -0.26
CA GLY A 43 -9.44 -12.27 -0.05
C GLY A 43 -8.40 -11.22 -0.44
N LYS A 44 -7.40 -11.54 -1.27
CA LYS A 44 -6.38 -10.58 -1.76
C LYS A 44 -7.00 -9.29 -2.30
N THR A 45 -8.00 -9.42 -3.18
CA THR A 45 -8.71 -8.27 -3.75
C THR A 45 -9.49 -7.50 -2.69
N ARG A 46 -10.17 -8.21 -1.77
CA ARG A 46 -11.02 -7.60 -0.75
C ARG A 46 -10.23 -6.85 0.33
N PHE A 47 -9.11 -7.43 0.77
CA PHE A 47 -8.38 -6.96 1.95
C PHE A 47 -7.14 -6.14 1.62
N PHE A 48 -6.54 -6.31 0.42
CA PHE A 48 -5.36 -5.53 0.03
C PHE A 48 -5.66 -4.57 -1.12
N VAL A 49 -6.15 -5.06 -2.26
CA VAL A 49 -6.31 -4.22 -3.46
C VAL A 49 -7.40 -3.17 -3.27
N LYS A 50 -8.59 -3.58 -2.85
CA LYS A 50 -9.76 -2.69 -2.74
C LYS A 50 -9.54 -1.53 -1.75
N PRO A 51 -9.03 -1.74 -0.53
CA PRO A 51 -8.75 -0.62 0.37
C PRO A 51 -7.76 0.38 -0.22
N ASN A 52 -6.70 -0.09 -0.87
CA ASN A 52 -5.70 0.79 -1.49
C ASN A 52 -6.26 1.57 -2.70
N LEU A 53 -7.12 0.95 -3.52
CA LEU A 53 -7.80 1.66 -4.62
C LEU A 53 -8.78 2.72 -4.09
N MET A 54 -9.52 2.41 -3.01
CA MET A 54 -10.52 3.31 -2.41
C MET A 54 -9.90 4.54 -1.74
N GLN A 55 -8.59 4.58 -1.51
CA GLN A 55 -7.91 5.79 -1.03
C GLN A 55 -7.87 6.91 -2.08
N MET A 56 -8.03 6.61 -3.37
CA MET A 56 -8.15 7.60 -4.47
C MET A 56 -7.04 8.67 -4.54
N HIS A 57 -5.85 8.39 -4.00
CA HIS A 57 -4.73 9.35 -3.96
C HIS A 57 -3.68 9.17 -5.07
N SER A 58 -3.79 8.10 -5.86
CA SER A 58 -2.80 7.69 -6.86
C SER A 58 -3.46 7.23 -8.15
N SER A 59 -2.70 7.24 -9.24
CA SER A 59 -3.09 6.61 -10.50
C SER A 59 -2.77 5.12 -10.45
N PHE A 60 -3.75 4.28 -10.82
CA PHE A 60 -3.62 2.83 -10.82
C PHE A 60 -3.90 2.26 -12.21
N VAL A 61 -3.14 1.24 -12.59
CA VAL A 61 -3.47 0.35 -13.70
C VAL A 61 -3.85 -0.98 -13.08
N VAL A 62 -5.06 -1.45 -13.35
CA VAL A 62 -5.61 -2.68 -12.80
C VAL A 62 -5.99 -3.59 -13.96
N THR A 63 -5.58 -4.86 -13.86
CA THR A 63 -5.97 -5.92 -14.80
C THR A 63 -6.80 -6.95 -14.04
N ASP A 64 -8.04 -7.16 -14.47
CA ASP A 64 -8.88 -8.25 -13.97
C ASP A 64 -8.82 -9.39 -15.01
N PRO A 65 -8.20 -10.54 -14.70
CA PRO A 65 -8.04 -11.66 -15.63
C PRO A 65 -9.33 -12.43 -15.88
#